data_AF-A0AAV5UW11-F1
#
_entry.id   AF-A0AAV5UW11-F1
#
_cell.length_a   1.000
_cell.length_b   1.000
_cell.length_c   1.000
_cell.angle_alpha   90.00
_cell.angle_beta   90.00
_cell.angle_gamma   90.00
#
_symmetry.space_group_name_H-M   'P 1'
#
loop_
_entity.id
_entity.type
_entity.pdbx_description
1 polymer ?
#
loop_
_entity_poly.entity_id
_entity_poly.type
_entity_poly.pdbx_seq_one_letter_code
_entity_poly.pdbx_strand_id
1 'polypeptide(L)'
;RMLTGRRPTVDSPEEIKEYEDFIRNFEAGRKYIAVALGIDERNKACESSKLMLEAAEHYKTAMNYLKAANGVRIMECPASRRSEVHQTREKADGYLKSAQDRFLDLTQKLGVGASSAGMNATDSSSSRSRTVG
;
A
#
# COMPACT_ATOMS: atom_id res chain seq x y z
N ARG A 1 -4.08 -13.27 46.72
CA ARG A 1 -4.74 -12.14 46.02
C ARG A 1 -3.79 -10.96 46.06
N MET A 2 -3.09 -10.65 44.96
CA MET A 2 -2.48 -9.34 44.76
C MET A 2 -2.78 -8.91 43.33
N LEU A 3 -3.59 -7.85 43.23
CA LEU A 3 -4.06 -7.25 42.00
C LEU A 3 -2.88 -6.59 41.30
N THR A 4 -2.55 -7.06 40.10
CA THR A 4 -1.62 -6.40 39.19
C THR A 4 -2.18 -5.04 38.84
N GLY A 5 -1.71 -3.99 39.50
CA GLY A 5 -1.96 -2.60 39.11
C GLY A 5 -1.26 -2.32 37.78
N ARG A 6 -1.89 -2.67 36.66
CA ARG A 6 -1.54 -2.07 35.37
C ARG A 6 -1.87 -0.59 35.50
N ARG A 7 -0.85 0.25 35.68
CA ARG A 7 -0.97 1.68 35.42
C ARG A 7 -1.54 1.82 33.99
N PRO A 8 -2.47 2.74 33.74
CA PRO A 8 -2.76 3.15 32.37
C PRO A 8 -1.44 3.62 31.78
N THR A 9 -0.90 2.87 30.81
CA THR A 9 0.21 3.35 30.01
C THR A 9 -0.39 4.46 29.14
N VAL A 10 -0.11 5.71 29.49
CA VAL A 10 -0.42 6.84 28.62
C VAL A 10 0.46 6.67 27.40
N ASP A 11 -0.16 6.56 26.22
CA ASP A 11 0.55 6.42 24.95
C ASP A 11 1.47 7.65 24.76
N SER A 12 2.69 7.44 24.26
CA SER A 12 3.62 8.55 24.06
C SER A 12 3.16 9.44 22.89
N PRO A 13 3.54 10.73 22.85
CA PRO A 13 3.26 11.59 21.70
C PRO A 13 3.77 11.02 20.37
N GLU A 14 4.93 10.34 20.39
CA GLU A 14 5.50 9.66 19.23
C GLU A 14 4.64 8.47 18.79
N GLU A 15 4.16 7.66 19.74
CA GLU A 15 3.27 6.54 19.41
C GLU A 15 1.97 7.04 18.77
N ILE A 16 1.36 8.08 19.35
CA ILE A 16 0.16 8.71 18.80
C ILE A 16 0.42 9.21 17.38
N LYS A 17 1.54 9.89 17.15
CA LYS A 17 1.93 10.40 15.83
C LYS A 17 2.10 9.27 14.81
N GLU A 18 2.76 8.17 15.15
CA GLU A 18 2.91 7.01 14.24
C GLU A 18 1.56 6.41 13.85
N TYR A 19 0.63 6.31 14.80
CA TYR A 19 -0.74 5.87 14.51
C TYR A 19 -1.50 6.85 13.62
N GLU A 20 -1.42 8.16 13.89
CA GLU A 20 -2.05 9.19 13.07
C GLU A 20 -1.46 9.23 11.65
N ASP A 21 -0.14 9.09 11.51
CA ASP A 21 0.55 9.01 10.23
C ASP A 21 0.11 7.76 9.45
N PHE A 22 -0.07 6.61 10.11
CA PHE A 22 -0.62 5.40 9.52
C PHE A 22 -2.03 5.63 8.96
N ILE A 23 -2.95 6.12 9.79
CA ILE A 23 -4.36 6.33 9.41
C ILE A 23 -4.47 7.38 8.29
N ARG A 24 -3.76 8.51 8.42
CA ARG A 24 -3.78 9.58 7.41
C ARG A 24 -3.35 9.08 6.04
N ASN A 25 -2.27 8.31 5.97
CA ASN A 25 -1.78 7.74 4.72
C ASN A 25 -2.74 6.67 4.17
N PHE A 26 -3.26 5.78 5.02
CA PHE A 26 -4.23 4.76 4.60
C PHE A 26 -5.50 5.38 4.01
N GLU A 27 -6.08 6.39 4.66
CA GLU A 27 -7.26 7.09 4.18
C GLU A 27 -7.00 7.87 2.90
N ALA A 28 -5.85 8.53 2.78
CA ALA A 28 -5.46 9.21 1.55
C ALA A 28 -5.36 8.21 0.39
N GLY A 29 -4.70 7.07 0.59
CA GLY A 29 -4.61 5.99 -0.40
C GLY A 29 -5.98 5.51 -0.87
N ARG A 30 -6.91 5.27 0.07
CA ARG A 30 -8.29 4.86 -0.26
C ARG A 30 -9.05 5.91 -1.06
N LYS A 31 -8.90 7.19 -0.72
CA LYS A 31 -9.55 8.29 -1.46
C LYS A 31 -9.08 8.32 -2.92
N TYR A 32 -7.78 8.18 -3.16
CA TYR A 32 -7.22 8.13 -4.51
C TYR A 32 -7.67 6.88 -5.30
N ILE A 33 -7.80 5.72 -4.64
CA ILE A 33 -8.39 4.52 -5.28
C ILE A 33 -9.83 4.78 -5.71
N ALA A 34 -10.65 5.38 -4.84
CA ALA A 34 -12.05 5.66 -5.18
C ALA A 34 -12.17 6.60 -6.40
N VAL A 35 -11.30 7.61 -6.48
CA VAL A 35 -11.23 8.51 -7.64
C VAL A 35 -10.78 7.75 -8.90
N ALA A 36 -9.72 6.95 -8.81
CA ALA A 36 -9.21 6.17 -9.93
C ALA A 36 -10.27 5.21 -10.50
N LEU A 37 -11.01 4.51 -9.62
CA LEU A 37 -12.12 3.63 -10.00
C LEU A 37 -13.25 4.39 -10.69
N GLY A 38 -13.59 5.59 -10.20
CA GLY A 38 -14.60 6.44 -10.83
C GLY A 38 -14.20 6.92 -12.22
N ILE A 39 -12.90 7.15 -12.46
CA ILE A 39 -12.38 7.48 -13.79
C ILE A 39 -12.40 6.24 -14.69
N ASP A 40 -11.93 5.09 -14.19
CA ASP A 40 -11.94 3.82 -14.91
C ASP A 40 -13.35 3.46 -15.40
N GLU A 41 -14.36 3.61 -14.54
CA GLU A 41 -15.76 3.33 -14.87
C GLU A 41 -16.25 4.22 -16.01
N ARG A 42 -15.97 5.53 -15.95
CA ARG A 42 -16.29 6.46 -17.05
C ARG A 42 -15.56 6.09 -18.34
N ASN A 43 -14.31 5.63 -18.22
CA ASN A 43 -13.49 5.29 -19.36
C ASN A 43 -13.97 4.03 -20.11
N LYS A 44 -14.66 3.11 -19.45
CA LYS A 44 -15.25 1.93 -20.11
C LYS A 44 -16.21 2.28 -21.25
N ALA A 45 -16.83 3.46 -21.19
CA ALA A 45 -17.81 3.89 -22.19
C ALA A 45 -17.18 4.53 -23.44
N CYS A 46 -15.94 5.01 -23.37
CA CYS A 46 -15.35 5.82 -24.45
C CYS A 46 -13.89 5.50 -24.80
N GLU A 47 -13.24 4.60 -24.05
CA GLU A 47 -11.87 4.13 -24.29
C GLU A 47 -10.86 5.27 -24.50
N SER A 48 -11.02 6.36 -23.75
CA SER A 48 -10.18 7.55 -23.89
C SER A 48 -8.80 7.35 -23.27
N SER A 49 -7.74 7.47 -24.07
CA SER A 49 -6.36 7.47 -23.57
C SER A 49 -6.10 8.53 -22.50
N LYS A 50 -6.80 9.68 -22.57
CA LYS A 50 -6.70 10.74 -21.56
C LYS A 50 -7.22 10.26 -20.21
N LEU A 51 -8.39 9.61 -20.18
CA LEU A 51 -8.97 9.10 -18.94
C LEU A 51 -8.17 7.90 -18.40
N MET A 52 -7.60 7.06 -19.28
CA MET A 52 -6.68 6.01 -18.85
C MET A 52 -5.44 6.58 -18.16
N LEU A 53 -4.83 7.64 -18.71
CA LEU A 53 -3.70 8.33 -18.09
C LEU A 53 -4.07 8.93 -16.74
N GLU A 54 -5.20 9.64 -16.67
CA GLU A 54 -5.70 10.24 -15.43
C GLU A 54 -5.95 9.16 -14.34
N ALA A 55 -6.59 8.05 -14.69
CA ALA A 55 -6.80 6.92 -13.78
C ALA A 55 -5.46 6.33 -13.31
N ALA A 56 -4.50 6.14 -14.22
CA ALA A 56 -3.18 5.61 -13.89
C ALA A 56 -2.41 6.53 -12.92
N GLU A 57 -2.49 7.85 -13.08
CA GLU A 57 -1.88 8.82 -12.15
C GLU A 57 -2.48 8.73 -10.74
N HIS A 58 -3.80 8.55 -10.64
CA HIS A 58 -4.46 8.36 -9.35
C HIS A 58 -4.12 7.02 -8.70
N TYR A 59 -4.05 5.92 -9.46
CA TYR A 59 -3.54 4.65 -8.92
C TYR A 59 -2.10 4.77 -8.43
N LYS A 60 -1.22 5.42 -9.20
CA LYS A 60 0.17 5.66 -8.79
C LYS A 60 0.24 6.46 -7.49
N THR A 61 -0.57 7.50 -7.37
CA THR A 61 -0.64 8.33 -6.15
C THR A 61 -1.18 7.53 -4.96
N ALA A 62 -2.23 6.73 -5.16
CA ALA A 62 -2.75 5.84 -4.13
C ALA A 62 -1.69 4.85 -3.63
N MET A 63 -0.94 4.22 -4.53
CA MET A 63 0.13 3.29 -4.17
C MET A 63 1.20 3.95 -3.29
N ASN A 64 1.57 5.21 -3.56
CA ASN A 64 2.56 5.92 -2.74
C ASN A 64 2.06 6.10 -1.30
N TYR A 65 0.81 6.51 -1.12
CA TYR A 65 0.20 6.66 0.21
C TYR A 65 0.08 5.31 0.93
N LEU A 66 -0.35 4.25 0.25
CA LEU A 66 -0.48 2.92 0.85
C LEU A 66 0.88 2.33 1.23
N LYS A 67 1.92 2.53 0.41
CA LYS A 67 3.31 2.18 0.77
C LYS A 67 3.79 2.95 2.00
N ALA A 68 3.48 4.24 2.10
CA ALA A 68 3.81 5.04 3.28
C ALA A 68 3.10 4.52 4.54
N ALA A 69 1.81 4.17 4.45
CA ALA A 69 1.08 3.55 5.56
C ALA A 69 1.70 2.21 5.98
N ASN A 70 2.07 1.36 5.02
CA ASN A 70 2.73 0.09 5.29
C ASN A 70 4.14 0.23 5.89
N GLY A 71 4.81 1.36 5.64
CA GLY A 71 6.13 1.67 6.18
C GLY A 71 6.14 1.98 7.68
N VAL A 72 5.01 2.31 8.29
CA VAL A 72 4.91 2.55 9.75
C VAL A 72 5.24 1.27 10.50
N ARG A 73 5.98 1.36 11.61
CA ARG A 73 6.27 0.17 12.44
C ARG A 73 5.13 -0.04 13.44
N ILE A 74 4.40 -1.14 13.34
CA ILE A 74 3.22 -1.44 14.20
C ILE A 74 3.59 -1.38 15.70
N MET A 75 4.80 -1.81 16.05
CA MET A 75 5.28 -1.79 17.43
C MET A 75 5.54 -0.38 17.98
N GLU A 76 5.60 0.62 17.10
CA GLU A 76 5.73 2.04 17.46
C GLU A 76 4.36 2.73 17.53
N CYS A 77 3.26 2.03 17.24
CA CYS A 77 1.91 2.54 17.51
C CYS A 77 1.50 2.24 18.97
N PRO A 78 0.47 2.95 19.49
CA PRO A 78 -0.13 2.68 20.79
C PRO A 78 -0.49 1.21 20.94
N ALA A 79 -0.14 0.60 22.07
CA ALA A 79 -0.40 -0.82 22.31
C ALA A 79 -1.89 -1.19 22.12
N SER A 80 -2.78 -0.27 22.48
CA SER A 80 -4.23 -0.37 22.34
C SER A 80 -4.71 -0.40 20.87
N ARG A 81 -3.91 0.12 19.93
CA ARG A 81 -4.25 0.28 18.50
C ARG A 81 -3.55 -0.72 17.59
N ARG A 82 -2.53 -1.44 18.06
CA ARG A 82 -1.71 -2.33 17.20
C ARG A 82 -2.54 -3.38 16.45
N SER A 83 -3.58 -3.92 17.07
CA SER A 83 -4.48 -4.89 16.40
C SER A 83 -5.27 -4.26 15.24
N GLU A 84 -5.77 -3.04 15.43
CA GLU A 84 -6.46 -2.26 14.40
C GLU A 84 -5.50 -1.92 13.24
N VAL A 85 -4.27 -1.49 13.57
CA VAL A 85 -3.23 -1.21 12.58
C VAL A 85 -2.89 -2.47 11.76
N HIS A 86 -2.75 -3.63 12.42
CA HIS A 86 -2.49 -4.90 11.74
C HIS A 86 -3.58 -5.26 10.73
N GLN A 87 -4.85 -5.25 11.16
CA GLN A 87 -5.99 -5.56 10.28
C GLN A 87 -6.13 -4.55 9.14
N THR A 88 -5.84 -3.28 9.41
CA THR A 88 -5.91 -2.22 8.40
C THR A 88 -4.78 -2.33 7.40
N ARG A 89 -3.60 -2.81 7.82
CA ARG A 89 -2.47 -3.11 6.93
C ARG A 89 -2.79 -4.20 5.93
N GLU A 90 -3.43 -5.28 6.37
CA GLU A 90 -3.86 -6.35 5.44
C GLU A 90 -4.78 -5.80 4.34
N LYS A 91 -5.68 -4.86 4.69
CA LYS A 91 -6.51 -4.16 3.70
C LYS A 91 -5.67 -3.25 2.79
N ALA A 92 -4.71 -2.52 3.35
CA ALA A 92 -3.80 -1.67 2.60
C ALA A 92 -2.99 -2.47 1.56
N ASP A 93 -2.51 -3.66 1.93
CA ASP A 93 -1.81 -4.58 1.03
C ASP A 93 -2.70 -5.08 -0.12
N GLY A 94 -3.95 -5.44 0.19
CA GLY A 94 -4.93 -5.82 -0.83
C GLY A 94 -5.23 -4.69 -1.82
N TYR A 95 -5.37 -3.47 -1.31
CA TYR A 95 -5.54 -2.27 -2.12
C TYR A 95 -4.30 -1.94 -2.95
N LEU A 96 -3.10 -2.06 -2.38
CA LEU A 96 -1.84 -1.81 -3.05
C LEU A 96 -1.65 -2.75 -4.24
N LYS A 97 -1.88 -4.06 -4.03
CA LYS A 97 -1.79 -5.07 -5.09
C LYS A 97 -2.78 -4.78 -6.22
N SER A 98 -4.04 -4.52 -5.87
CA SER A 98 -5.09 -4.26 -6.87
C SER A 98 -4.81 -2.99 -7.67
N ALA A 99 -4.32 -1.92 -7.01
CA ALA A 99 -3.93 -0.68 -7.68
C ALA A 99 -2.72 -0.87 -8.60
N GLN A 100 -1.75 -1.69 -8.20
CA GLN A 100 -0.58 -2.01 -9.01
C GLN A 100 -0.97 -2.80 -10.27
N ASP A 101 -1.77 -3.85 -10.13
CA ASP A 101 -2.22 -4.66 -11.26
C ASP A 101 -2.99 -3.79 -12.27
N ARG A 102 -3.86 -2.91 -11.77
CA ARG A 102 -4.64 -2.01 -12.63
C ARG A 102 -3.79 -0.92 -13.29
N PHE A 103 -2.84 -0.36 -12.56
CA PHE A 103 -1.88 0.61 -13.11
C PHE A 103 -1.10 0.00 -14.29
N LEU A 104 -0.60 -1.23 -14.11
CA LEU A 104 0.14 -1.93 -15.16
C LEU A 104 -0.73 -2.17 -16.41
N ASP A 105 -1.96 -2.66 -16.26
CA ASP A 105 -2.91 -2.83 -17.37
C ASP A 105 -3.14 -1.53 -18.15
N LEU A 106 -3.37 -0.41 -17.46
CA LEU A 106 -3.56 0.89 -18.08
C LEU A 106 -2.30 1.35 -18.83
N THR A 107 -1.14 1.26 -18.20
CA THR A 107 0.13 1.68 -18.84
C THR A 107 0.47 0.83 -20.06
N GLN A 108 0.17 -0.48 -20.02
CA GLN A 108 0.37 -1.38 -21.15
C GLN A 108 -0.55 -1.02 -22.32
N LYS A 109 -1.84 -0.75 -22.06
CA LYS A 109 -2.82 -0.33 -23.09
C LYS A 109 -2.44 0.99 -23.75
N LEU A 110 -1.84 1.90 -22.99
CA LEU A 110 -1.38 3.19 -23.49
C LEU A 110 -0.08 3.11 -24.31
N GLY A 111 0.57 1.94 -24.36
CA GLY A 111 1.91 1.81 -24.98
C GLY A 111 3.00 2.57 -24.22
N VAL A 112 2.68 3.10 -23.03
CA VAL A 112 3.62 3.74 -22.13
C VAL A 112 4.18 2.62 -21.27
N GLY A 113 5.10 1.84 -21.84
CA GLY A 113 5.76 0.76 -21.12
C GLY A 113 6.26 1.26 -19.75
N ALA A 114 6.15 0.41 -18.72
CA ALA A 114 6.71 0.66 -17.41
C ALA A 114 8.25 0.64 -17.49
N SER A 115 8.83 1.66 -18.12
CA SER A 115 10.27 1.85 -18.20
C SER A 115 10.78 2.20 -16.80
N SER A 116 11.34 1.18 -16.15
CA SER A 116 12.53 1.26 -15.29
C SER A 116 12.52 2.28 -14.15
N ALA A 117 11.77 2.01 -13.07
CA ALA A 117 12.16 2.48 -11.73
C ALA A 117 11.58 1.58 -10.62
N GLY A 118 12.39 0.63 -10.13
CA GLY A 118 12.27 0.18 -8.74
C GLY A 118 11.64 -1.18 -8.43
N MET A 119 11.50 -2.10 -9.40
CA MET A 119 11.18 -3.50 -9.08
C MET A 119 12.45 -4.33 -9.02
N ASN A 120 13.19 -4.19 -7.91
CA ASN A 120 14.20 -5.19 -7.55
C ASN A 120 13.44 -6.42 -7.04
N ALA A 121 13.05 -7.29 -7.98
CA ALA A 121 12.70 -8.66 -7.65
C ALA A 121 13.99 -9.33 -7.19
N THR A 122 14.03 -9.72 -5.92
CA THR A 122 15.11 -10.52 -5.35
C THR A 122 15.24 -11.80 -6.16
N ASP A 123 16.34 -11.91 -6.89
CA ASP A 123 16.81 -13.13 -7.52
C ASP A 123 16.98 -14.21 -6.45
N SER A 124 16.05 -15.17 -6.44
CA SER A 124 16.20 -16.43 -5.71
C SER A 124 16.40 -17.54 -6.74
N SER A 125 17.45 -17.44 -7.55
CA SER A 125 17.92 -18.53 -8.39
C SER A 125 18.76 -19.50 -7.58
N SER A 126 18.08 -20.52 -7.07
CA SER A 126 18.59 -21.86 -6.84
C SER A 126 19.69 -22.25 -7.83
N SER A 127 20.90 -22.53 -7.35
CA SER A 127 21.91 -23.27 -8.12
C SER A 127 22.47 -24.43 -7.29
N ARG A 128 21.97 -25.62 -7.63
CA ARG A 128 22.60 -26.91 -7.36
C ARG A 128 23.98 -26.95 -8.03
N SER A 129 25.01 -27.33 -7.28
CA SER A 129 26.20 -27.94 -7.87
C SER A 129 26.49 -29.26 -7.16
N ARG A 130 26.18 -30.36 -7.86
CA ARG A 130 26.76 -31.67 -7.64
C ARG A 130 28.00 -31.74 -8.52
N THR A 131 29.14 -32.13 -7.96
CA THR A 131 30.21 -32.74 -8.77
C THR A 131 30.71 -33.97 -8.04
N VAL A 132 30.53 -35.11 -8.70
CA VAL A 132 31.10 -36.42 -8.40
C VAL A 132 32.06 -36.69 -9.57
N GLY A 133 33.29 -37.11 -9.26
CA GLY A 133 34.34 -37.42 -10.24
C GLY A 133 35.70 -37.27 -9.60
#